data_AF-A0A2V8TI42-F1
#
_entry.id   AF-A0A2V8TI42-F1
#
_cell.length_a   1.000
_cell.length_b   1.000
_cell.length_c   1.000
_cell.angle_alpha   90.00
_cell.angle_beta   90.00
_cell.angle_gamma   90.00
#
_symmetry.space_group_name_H-M   'P 1'
#
loop_
_entity.id
_entity.type
_entity.pdbx_description
1 polymer ?
#
loop_
_entity_poly.entity_id
_entity_poly.type
_entity_poly.pdbx_seq_one_letter_code
_entity_poly.pdbx_strand_id
1 'polypeptide(L)'
;MEFGSNGSNLFASLRQAGVQIEHSMSQGEPSGAASFDLVLEDRTNGRPPARPERIRTLLAPGGRWVVALEKKRWVGMAGDRVLRRARREGFETIETFYAYPSLRSPRMLVPLDWPEPFLYFLRLAVGVSGPRQRLLALGARCLCALRLHRMFLPNLIVVARRER
;
A
#
# COMPACT_ATOMS: atom_id res chain seq x y z
N MET A 1 10.95 3.96 -22.30
CA MET A 1 11.26 3.60 -20.89
C MET A 1 10.12 2.76 -20.36
N GLU A 2 10.31 1.45 -20.30
CA GLU A 2 9.37 0.53 -19.64
C GLU A 2 9.62 0.61 -18.13
N PHE A 3 8.78 1.35 -17.42
CA PHE A 3 8.70 1.25 -15.97
C PHE A 3 7.67 0.15 -15.65
N GLY A 4 8.14 -1.03 -15.24
CA GLY A 4 7.26 -2.14 -14.89
C GLY A 4 7.90 -3.52 -14.86
N SER A 5 9.09 -3.70 -15.43
CA SER A 5 9.79 -4.98 -15.40
C SER A 5 10.89 -4.98 -14.33
N ASN A 6 10.64 -5.76 -13.29
CA ASN A 6 11.55 -6.17 -12.23
C ASN A 6 11.86 -5.16 -11.11
N GLY A 7 11.46 -5.49 -9.88
CA GLY A 7 11.90 -4.82 -8.66
C GLY A 7 13.43 -4.77 -8.48
N SER A 8 14.21 -5.57 -9.23
CA SER A 8 15.66 -5.46 -9.30
C SER A 8 16.16 -4.11 -9.83
N ASN A 9 15.42 -3.47 -10.74
CA ASN A 9 15.77 -2.17 -11.30
C ASN A 9 15.58 -1.02 -10.29
N LEU A 10 14.62 -1.17 -9.36
CA LEU A 10 14.41 -0.22 -8.27
C LEU A 10 15.59 -0.23 -7.29
N PHE A 11 16.01 -1.41 -6.83
CA PHE A 11 17.15 -1.53 -5.91
C PHE A 11 18.46 -1.05 -6.55
N ALA A 12 18.67 -1.32 -7.84
CA ALA A 12 19.81 -0.80 -8.58
C ALA A 12 19.80 0.74 -8.64
N SER A 13 18.64 1.35 -8.96
CA SER A 13 18.47 2.80 -9.03
C SER A 13 18.66 3.47 -7.66
N LEU A 14 18.16 2.84 -6.59
CA LEU A 14 18.34 3.32 -5.21
C LEU A 14 19.81 3.28 -4.78
N ARG A 15 20.54 2.20 -5.10
CA ARG A 15 21.99 2.14 -4.85
C ARG A 15 22.77 3.20 -5.62
N GLN A 16 22.41 3.44 -6.89
CA GLN A 16 23.01 4.52 -7.69
C GLN A 16 22.74 5.91 -7.11
N ALA A 17 21.60 6.09 -6.44
CA ALA A 17 21.27 7.32 -5.70
C ALA A 17 21.93 7.40 -4.32
N GLY A 18 22.83 6.47 -3.97
CA GLY A 18 23.56 6.46 -2.69
C GLY A 18 22.78 5.86 -1.51
N VAL A 19 21.64 5.22 -1.75
CA VAL A 19 20.86 4.56 -0.69
C VAL A 19 21.55 3.24 -0.30
N GLN A 20 21.84 3.08 0.99
CA GLN A 20 22.30 1.81 1.54
C GLN A 20 21.13 0.83 1.63
N ILE A 21 21.29 -0.36 1.05
CA ILE A 21 20.23 -1.36 0.96
C ILE A 21 20.73 -2.66 1.59
N GLU A 22 20.13 -3.03 2.71
CA GLU A 22 20.31 -4.34 3.32
C GLU A 22 19.22 -5.30 2.82
N HIS A 23 19.62 -6.40 2.19
CA HIS A 23 18.68 -7.42 1.69
C HIS A 23 18.54 -8.56 2.70
N SER A 24 17.27 -8.94 2.93
CA SER A 24 16.84 -10.17 3.61
C SER A 24 17.00 -10.18 5.14
N MET A 25 15.92 -9.85 5.86
CA MET A 25 15.74 -10.16 7.28
C MET A 25 15.47 -11.66 7.53
N SER A 26 15.97 -12.56 6.69
CA SER A 26 15.70 -14.00 6.79
C SER A 26 16.69 -14.75 7.69
N GLN A 27 17.83 -14.17 8.06
CA GLN A 27 18.83 -14.83 8.90
C GLN A 27 19.60 -13.81 9.74
N GLY A 28 19.06 -13.46 10.91
CA GLY A 28 19.72 -12.62 11.90
C GLY A 28 18.88 -11.42 12.28
N GLU A 29 18.77 -11.17 13.59
CA GLU A 29 18.29 -9.87 14.07
C GLU A 29 19.24 -8.79 13.52
N PRO A 30 18.71 -7.74 12.86
CA PRO A 30 19.53 -6.62 12.47
C PRO A 30 20.23 -6.08 13.71
N SER A 31 21.57 -6.02 13.67
CA SER A 31 22.39 -5.48 14.74
C SER A 31 22.19 -3.96 14.81
N GLY A 32 21.13 -3.55 15.51
CA GLY A 32 20.82 -2.15 15.76
C GLY A 32 19.33 -1.88 15.82
N ALA A 33 18.85 -1.47 16.99
CA ALA A 33 17.58 -0.78 17.10
C ALA A 33 17.68 0.58 16.39
N ALA A 34 16.65 0.93 15.61
CA ALA A 34 16.47 2.23 14.96
C ALA A 34 17.49 2.60 13.87
N SER A 35 17.98 1.62 13.11
CA SER A 35 19.01 1.84 12.07
C SER A 35 18.47 2.22 10.69
N PHE A 36 17.16 2.09 10.43
CA PHE A 36 16.61 2.24 9.07
C PHE A 36 15.71 3.46 8.91
N ASP A 37 15.93 4.25 7.86
CA ASP A 37 15.01 5.33 7.47
C ASP A 37 13.76 4.80 6.74
N LEU A 38 13.88 3.64 6.08
CA LEU A 38 12.83 3.06 5.27
C LEU A 38 12.88 1.53 5.32
N VAL A 39 11.75 0.91 5.65
CA VAL A 39 11.53 -0.53 5.50
C VAL A 39 10.48 -0.75 4.42
N LEU A 40 10.87 -1.42 3.34
CA LEU A 40 10.00 -1.78 2.22
C LEU A 40 9.58 -3.24 2.33
N GLU A 41 8.28 -3.50 2.38
CA GLU A 41 7.73 -4.84 2.40
C GLU A 41 6.87 -5.10 1.17
N ASP A 42 7.38 -5.96 0.29
CA ASP A 42 6.66 -6.43 -0.88
C ASP A 42 5.90 -7.73 -0.55
N ARG A 43 4.57 -7.63 -0.47
CA ARG A 43 3.67 -8.81 -0.35
C ARG A 43 2.84 -9.04 -1.60
N THR A 44 3.29 -8.55 -2.74
CA THR A 44 2.74 -8.95 -4.04
C THR A 44 2.79 -10.48 -4.13
N ASN A 45 1.73 -11.08 -4.67
CA ASN A 45 1.60 -12.55 -4.82
C ASN A 45 1.50 -13.36 -3.51
N GLY A 46 1.17 -12.74 -2.38
CA GLY A 46 0.88 -13.48 -1.15
C GLY A 46 2.10 -14.06 -0.45
N ARG A 47 3.28 -13.48 -0.68
CA ARG A 47 4.44 -13.70 0.17
C ARG A 47 4.08 -13.48 1.65
N PRO A 48 4.55 -14.36 2.56
CA PRO A 48 4.26 -14.22 3.98
C PRO A 48 4.84 -12.90 4.48
N PRO A 49 4.23 -12.31 5.53
CA PRO A 49 4.78 -11.12 6.16
C PRO A 49 6.21 -11.38 6.63
N ALA A 50 7.09 -10.38 6.43
CA ALA A 50 8.34 -10.35 7.17
C ALA A 50 7.99 -10.35 8.67
N ARG A 51 8.60 -11.28 9.41
CA ARG A 51 8.40 -11.46 10.85
C ARG A 51 9.50 -10.83 11.73
N PRO A 52 9.97 -9.58 11.51
CA PRO A 52 10.52 -8.86 12.64
C PRO A 52 9.41 -8.71 13.68
N GLU A 53 9.68 -9.08 14.93
CA GLU A 53 8.67 -9.03 15.99
C GLU A 53 8.13 -7.60 16.20
N ARG A 54 8.93 -6.58 15.85
CA ARG A 54 8.55 -5.16 15.84
C ARG A 54 9.25 -4.44 14.67
N ILE A 55 8.50 -3.96 13.68
CA ILE A 55 9.06 -3.16 12.57
C ILE A 55 9.40 -1.75 13.06
N ARG A 56 8.57 -1.18 13.93
CA ARG A 56 8.80 0.17 14.48
C ARG A 56 10.16 0.32 15.15
N THR A 57 10.67 -0.72 15.82
CA THR A 57 11.96 -0.68 16.53
C THR A 57 13.15 -0.68 15.58
N LEU A 58 12.97 -1.09 14.32
CA LEU A 58 14.01 -1.05 13.31
C LEU A 58 14.14 0.35 12.69
N LEU A 59 13.07 1.13 12.72
CA LEU A 59 13.02 2.43 12.09
C LEU A 59 13.65 3.51 12.97
N ALA A 60 14.48 4.36 12.38
CA ALA A 60 14.91 5.61 12.98
C ALA A 60 13.70 6.54 13.27
N PRO A 61 13.81 7.51 14.21
CA PRO A 61 12.81 8.56 14.36
C PRO A 61 12.58 9.30 13.03
N GLY A 62 11.32 9.40 12.58
CA GLY A 62 10.98 9.92 11.25
C GLY A 62 10.92 8.87 10.13
N GLY A 63 11.38 7.64 10.40
CA GLY A 63 11.44 6.54 9.45
C GLY A 63 10.06 6.03 9.02
N ARG A 64 10.04 5.31 7.89
CA ARG A 64 8.80 4.87 7.23
C ARG A 64 8.80 3.37 7.00
N TRP A 65 7.65 2.75 7.26
CA TRP A 65 7.35 1.40 6.83
C TRP A 65 6.36 1.47 5.67
N VAL A 66 6.75 0.95 4.51
CA VAL A 66 5.95 0.96 3.29
C VAL A 66 5.64 -0.48 2.89
N VAL A 67 4.36 -0.83 2.86
CA VAL A 67 3.88 -2.16 2.47
C VAL A 67 3.14 -2.06 1.16
N ALA A 68 3.64 -2.76 0.13
CA ALA A 68 2.95 -2.90 -1.14
C ALA A 68 2.18 -4.23 -1.18
N LEU A 69 0.87 -4.15 -1.44
CA LEU A 69 -0.04 -5.29 -1.52
C LEU A 69 -0.64 -5.37 -2.92
N GLU A 70 -0.50 -6.51 -3.55
CA GLU A 70 -1.13 -6.82 -4.83
C GLU A 70 -1.65 -8.26 -4.82
N LYS A 71 -2.97 -8.43 -4.98
CA LYS A 71 -3.65 -9.74 -5.07
C LYS A 71 -4.90 -9.63 -5.94
N LYS A 72 -5.19 -10.70 -6.69
CA LYS A 72 -6.41 -10.78 -7.53
C LYS A 72 -7.72 -10.82 -6.73
N ARG A 73 -7.72 -11.25 -5.46
CA ARG A 73 -8.88 -11.24 -4.56
C ARG A 73 -8.44 -10.83 -3.15
N TRP A 74 -9.17 -9.89 -2.54
CA TRP A 74 -9.08 -9.53 -1.11
C TRP A 74 -7.89 -8.68 -0.64
N VAL A 75 -7.37 -7.78 -1.48
CA VAL A 75 -6.29 -6.86 -1.07
C VAL A 75 -6.66 -6.02 0.15
N GLY A 76 -7.90 -5.51 0.21
CA GLY A 76 -8.32 -4.70 1.36
C GLY A 76 -8.32 -5.44 2.69
N MET A 77 -8.67 -6.74 2.73
CA MET A 77 -8.54 -7.55 3.96
C MET A 77 -7.07 -7.70 4.40
N ALA A 78 -6.16 -7.88 3.45
CA ALA A 78 -4.72 -7.93 3.74
C ALA A 78 -4.23 -6.57 4.25
N GLY A 79 -4.70 -5.48 3.65
CA GLY A 79 -4.50 -4.12 4.10
C GLY A 79 -4.92 -3.90 5.54
N ASP A 80 -6.13 -4.36 5.88
CA ASP A 80 -6.70 -4.22 7.22
C ASP A 80 -5.82 -4.88 8.30
N ARG A 81 -5.21 -6.02 7.99
CA ARG A 81 -4.25 -6.68 8.89
C ARG A 81 -2.97 -5.87 9.05
N VAL A 82 -2.48 -5.24 7.98
CA VAL A 82 -1.32 -4.33 8.02
C VAL A 82 -1.64 -3.09 8.86
N LEU A 83 -2.80 -2.47 8.65
CA LEU A 83 -3.25 -1.32 9.43
C LEU A 83 -3.37 -1.63 10.92
N ARG A 84 -3.97 -2.78 11.28
CA ARG A 84 -4.05 -3.24 12.68
C ARG A 84 -2.67 -3.54 13.26
N ARG A 85 -1.72 -4.02 12.45
CA ARG A 85 -0.34 -4.23 12.89
C ARG A 85 0.35 -2.88 13.15
N ALA A 86 0.29 -1.95 12.21
CA ALA A 86 0.87 -0.61 12.37
C ALA A 86 0.33 0.12 13.61
N ARG A 87 -0.99 0.07 13.85
CA ARG A 87 -1.60 0.65 15.07
C ARG A 87 -1.10 -0.01 16.36
N ARG A 88 -1.01 -1.35 16.37
CA ARG A 88 -0.51 -2.09 17.55
C ARG A 88 0.96 -1.82 17.84
N GLU A 89 1.75 -1.60 16.80
CA GLU A 89 3.16 -1.25 16.94
C GLU A 89 3.36 0.22 17.36
N GLY A 90 2.32 1.06 17.33
CA GLY A 90 2.38 2.45 17.77
C GLY A 90 2.92 3.42 16.72
N PHE A 91 2.70 3.14 15.43
CA PHE A 91 2.95 4.13 14.38
C PHE A 91 1.96 5.29 14.48
N GLU A 92 2.47 6.51 14.44
CA GLU A 92 1.73 7.73 14.73
C GLU A 92 0.90 8.18 13.52
N THR A 93 1.46 8.09 12.31
CA THR A 93 0.76 8.39 11.06
C THR A 93 0.65 7.14 10.19
N ILE A 94 -0.55 6.84 9.68
CA ILE A 94 -0.80 5.70 8.79
C ILE A 94 -1.66 6.15 7.61
N GLU A 95 -1.09 6.07 6.41
CA GLU A 95 -1.73 6.46 5.15
C GLU A 95 -1.95 5.25 4.26
N THR A 96 -2.97 5.34 3.42
CA THR A 96 -3.31 4.27 2.47
C THR A 96 -3.52 4.83 1.08
N PHE A 97 -2.85 4.20 0.11
CA PHE A 97 -2.84 4.63 -1.28
C PHE A 97 -3.21 3.49 -2.20
N TYR A 98 -3.86 3.83 -3.29
CA TYR A 98 -4.09 2.95 -4.42
C TYR A 98 -3.25 3.39 -5.61
N ALA A 99 -2.66 2.44 -6.34
CA ALA A 99 -1.90 2.75 -7.55
C ALA A 99 -2.77 2.52 -8.79
N TYR A 100 -3.16 3.62 -9.45
CA TYR A 100 -4.06 3.59 -10.60
C TYR A 100 -3.38 3.00 -11.85
N PRO A 101 -3.96 1.98 -12.51
CA PRO A 101 -3.37 1.29 -13.66
C PRO A 101 -3.64 2.02 -14.99
N SER A 102 -3.54 3.35 -15.05
CA SER A 102 -3.55 4.04 -16.35
C SER A 102 -2.29 3.62 -17.09
N LEU A 103 -2.46 2.78 -18.12
CA LEU A 103 -1.44 2.17 -18.99
C LEU A 103 -0.47 3.15 -19.69
N ARG A 104 -0.43 4.43 -19.31
CA ARG A 104 0.48 5.47 -19.83
C ARG A 104 0.96 6.50 -18.80
N SER A 105 0.48 6.50 -17.55
CA SER A 105 0.93 7.46 -16.53
C SER A 105 1.55 6.74 -15.33
N PRO A 106 2.86 6.92 -15.06
CA PRO A 106 3.58 6.12 -14.08
C PRO A 106 3.26 6.46 -12.61
N ARG A 107 2.46 7.49 -12.30
CA ARG A 107 2.39 8.03 -10.93
C ARG A 107 1.06 8.72 -10.60
N MET A 108 0.06 7.95 -10.21
CA MET A 108 -0.99 8.48 -9.32
C MET A 108 -1.16 7.52 -8.14
N LEU A 109 -0.47 7.84 -7.04
CA LEU A 109 -0.84 7.34 -5.73
C LEU A 109 -2.10 8.09 -5.32
N VAL A 110 -3.20 7.37 -5.26
CA VAL A 110 -4.49 7.97 -4.95
C VAL A 110 -4.80 7.70 -3.48
N PRO A 111 -4.90 8.74 -2.64
CA PRO A 111 -5.28 8.57 -1.24
C PRO A 111 -6.64 7.86 -1.12
N LEU A 112 -6.71 6.82 -0.31
CA LEU A 112 -7.96 6.05 -0.12
C LEU A 112 -8.91 6.65 0.92
N ASP A 113 -8.49 7.75 1.52
CA ASP A 113 -9.38 8.65 2.26
C ASP A 113 -10.35 9.38 1.35
N TRP A 114 -10.07 9.42 0.04
CA TRP A 114 -10.91 10.07 -0.95
C TRP A 114 -11.81 9.04 -1.64
N PRO A 115 -13.14 9.22 -1.63
CA PRO A 115 -14.09 8.30 -2.26
C PRO A 115 -14.21 8.51 -3.78
N GLU A 116 -13.81 9.66 -4.33
CA GLU A 116 -13.93 9.97 -5.76
C GLU A 116 -13.35 8.90 -6.70
N PRO A 117 -12.19 8.28 -6.43
CA PRO A 117 -11.59 7.28 -7.33
C PRO A 117 -12.47 6.04 -7.48
N PHE A 118 -13.03 5.55 -6.37
CA PHE A 118 -13.94 4.40 -6.40
C PHE A 118 -15.22 4.71 -7.18
N LEU A 119 -15.78 5.91 -6.98
CA LEU A 119 -16.93 6.38 -7.73
C LEU A 119 -16.63 6.54 -9.23
N TYR A 120 -15.42 7.00 -9.57
CA TYR A 120 -14.96 7.13 -10.95
C TYR A 120 -14.81 5.75 -11.63
N PHE A 121 -14.19 4.78 -10.96
CA PHE A 121 -14.09 3.41 -11.47
C PHE A 121 -15.44 2.75 -11.68
N LEU A 122 -16.37 2.94 -10.76
CA LEU A 122 -17.72 2.43 -10.92
C LEU A 122 -18.45 3.10 -12.09
N ARG A 123 -18.24 4.39 -12.33
CA ARG A 123 -18.78 5.05 -13.53
C ARG A 123 -18.21 4.46 -14.81
N LEU A 124 -16.90 4.19 -14.85
CA LEU A 124 -16.26 3.57 -16.02
C LEU A 124 -16.70 2.12 -16.25
N ALA A 125 -16.80 1.32 -15.19
CA ALA A 125 -17.14 -0.10 -15.28
C ALA A 125 -18.60 -0.36 -15.63
N VAL A 126 -19.51 0.54 -15.21
CA VAL A 126 -20.95 0.33 -15.34
C VAL A 126 -21.48 0.70 -16.73
N GLY A 127 -20.74 1.44 -17.55
CA GLY A 127 -20.91 1.53 -19.01
C GLY A 127 -22.30 1.86 -19.60
N VAL A 128 -23.33 2.15 -18.80
CA VAL A 128 -24.72 2.18 -19.28
C VAL A 128 -25.57 3.20 -18.51
N SER A 129 -26.30 4.04 -19.24
CA SER A 129 -27.29 4.99 -18.75
C SER A 129 -28.60 4.30 -18.36
N GLY A 130 -29.19 4.64 -17.19
CA GLY A 130 -30.54 4.17 -16.81
C GLY A 130 -30.77 3.94 -15.30
N PRO A 131 -31.91 3.35 -14.91
CA PRO A 131 -32.29 3.14 -13.50
C PRO A 131 -31.32 2.25 -12.72
N ARG A 132 -30.65 1.29 -13.39
CA ARG A 132 -29.60 0.46 -12.79
C ARG A 132 -28.41 1.29 -12.30
N GLN A 133 -28.07 2.38 -12.98
CA GLN A 133 -26.98 3.27 -12.56
C GLN A 133 -27.30 3.96 -11.23
N ARG A 134 -28.55 4.39 -11.02
CA ARG A 134 -28.96 5.04 -9.76
C ARG A 134 -28.84 4.08 -8.59
N LEU A 135 -29.22 2.81 -8.80
CA LEU A 135 -29.14 1.77 -7.78
C LEU A 135 -27.69 1.39 -7.46
N LEU A 136 -26.83 1.25 -8.47
CA LEU A 136 -25.39 1.03 -8.29
C LEU A 136 -24.69 2.22 -7.65
N ALA A 137 -25.03 3.45 -8.03
CA ALA A 137 -24.49 4.67 -7.42
C ALA A 137 -24.92 4.81 -5.96
N LEU A 138 -26.16 4.42 -5.63
CA LEU A 138 -26.63 4.38 -4.24
C LEU A 138 -25.84 3.34 -3.44
N GLY A 139 -25.70 2.12 -3.96
CA GLY A 139 -24.88 1.08 -3.33
C GLY A 139 -23.43 1.52 -3.14
N ALA A 140 -22.85 2.18 -4.13
CA ALA A 140 -21.50 2.73 -4.06
C ALA A 140 -21.35 3.82 -3.00
N ARG A 141 -22.32 4.75 -2.91
CA ARG A 141 -22.36 5.76 -1.85
C ARG A 141 -22.44 5.12 -0.47
N CYS A 142 -23.27 4.09 -0.31
CA CYS A 142 -23.32 3.32 0.94
C CYS A 142 -21.98 2.65 1.27
N LEU A 143 -21.31 2.03 0.28
CA LEU A 143 -19.99 1.44 0.47
C LEU A 143 -18.92 2.48 0.84
N CYS A 144 -18.96 3.67 0.23
CA CYS A 144 -18.07 4.78 0.58
C CYS A 144 -18.34 5.30 2.00
N ALA A 145 -19.60 5.49 2.36
CA ALA A 145 -20.01 5.94 3.70
C ALA A 145 -19.54 4.96 4.79
N LEU A 146 -19.63 3.65 4.51
CA LEU A 146 -19.15 2.59 5.40
C LEU A 146 -17.64 2.33 5.29
N ARG A 147 -16.91 3.10 4.45
CA ARG A 147 -15.48 2.91 4.13
C ARG A 147 -15.13 1.51 3.58
N LEU A 148 -16.13 0.75 3.14
CA LEU A 148 -15.98 -0.58 2.57
C LEU A 148 -15.43 -0.53 1.13
N HIS A 149 -15.47 0.63 0.48
CA HIS A 149 -14.86 0.82 -0.86
C HIS A 149 -13.38 0.43 -0.89
N ARG A 150 -12.67 0.61 0.23
CA ARG A 150 -11.25 0.23 0.41
C ARG A 150 -11.01 -1.28 0.25
N MET A 151 -12.06 -2.09 0.36
CA MET A 151 -12.00 -3.55 0.26
C MET A 151 -11.88 -4.08 -1.16
N PHE A 152 -12.29 -3.27 -2.15
CA PHE A 152 -12.49 -3.71 -3.54
C PHE A 152 -11.35 -3.31 -4.49
N LEU A 153 -10.21 -2.85 -3.95
CA LEU A 153 -9.10 -2.36 -4.74
C LEU A 153 -8.21 -3.52 -5.23
N PRO A 154 -7.70 -3.47 -6.48
CA PRO A 154 -6.79 -4.50 -6.99
C PRO A 154 -5.37 -4.41 -6.43
N ASN A 155 -4.98 -3.27 -5.85
CA ASN A 155 -3.71 -3.06 -5.15
C ASN A 155 -3.88 -2.08 -3.98
N LEU A 156 -2.93 -2.06 -3.04
CA LEU A 156 -2.95 -1.18 -1.88
C LEU A 156 -1.51 -0.96 -1.39
N ILE A 157 -1.17 0.29 -1.14
CA ILE A 157 0.08 0.70 -0.50
C ILE A 157 -0.27 1.27 0.86
N VAL A 158 0.34 0.73 1.91
CA VAL A 158 0.23 1.26 3.28
C VAL A 158 1.53 1.91 3.65
N VAL A 159 1.48 3.16 4.12
CA VAL A 159 2.65 3.90 4.62
C VAL A 159 2.41 4.20 6.09
N ALA A 160 3.24 3.63 6.95
CA ALA A 160 3.21 3.90 8.38
C ALA A 160 4.49 4.66 8.78
N ARG A 161 4.36 5.77 9.50
CA ARG A 161 5.47 6.64 9.87
C ARG A 161 5.71 6.60 11.38
N ARG A 162 6.97 6.46 11.76
CA ARG A 162 7.44 6.70 13.12
C ARG A 162 7.72 8.20 13.25
N GLU A 163 7.01 8.90 14.10
CA GLU A 163 7.30 10.33 14.37
C GLU A 163 8.59 10.49 15.19
N ARG A 164 9.07 11.74 15.29
CA ARG A 164 10.34 12.08 15.95
C ARG A 164 10.24 11.91 17.46
#